data_AF-E1NTW2-F1
#
_entry.id   AF-E1NTW2-F1
#
_cell.length_a   1.000
_cell.length_b   1.000
_cell.length_c   1.000
_cell.angle_alpha   90.00
_cell.angle_beta   90.00
_cell.angle_gamma   90.00
#
_symmetry.space_group_name_H-M   'P 1'
#
loop_
_entity.id
_entity.type
_entity.pdbx_description
1 polymer ?
#
loop_
_entity_poly.entity_id
_entity_poly.type
_entity_poly.pdbx_seq_one_letter_code
_entity_poly.pdbx_strand_id
1 'polypeptide(L)'
;MEKWKLFELDCNAYLNKKYGNFFTHFGFSNSTISDIKYENNKKMFYIEVKMPSAQSGQFVLFPDYQNKKFVFSPNNKTKPNKSTDFIIAYMNKYFEKYAHVDSIGQNIDIDPKIFNEWITNAYKDKGVKFMITKGKDYIIFPINQYGNYFFITAKYRIKKSGSSKVPKSKQQEVLKKLTQMNINFELTDDFNIKSNNHLNKLKFQVDDSEYMFSYFKENIYHIRKLSNTRNANVIFSIELRKEQNPTDLENFVNSL
;
A
#
# COMPACT_ATOMS: atom_id res chain seq x y z
N MET A 1 16.53 -1.35 3.80
CA MET A 1 15.31 -0.78 3.17
C MET A 1 14.39 -1.93 2.76
N GLU A 2 13.06 -1.74 2.83
CA GLU A 2 12.10 -2.79 2.43
C GLU A 2 12.18 -3.07 0.92
N LYS A 3 11.95 -4.33 0.50
CA LYS A 3 12.13 -4.76 -0.90
C LYS A 3 11.32 -3.93 -1.90
N TRP A 4 10.08 -3.58 -1.56
CA TRP A 4 9.20 -2.80 -2.45
C TRP A 4 9.66 -1.34 -2.61
N LYS A 5 10.27 -0.75 -1.57
CA LYS A 5 10.84 0.60 -1.64
C LYS A 5 12.05 0.64 -2.58
N LEU A 6 12.91 -0.38 -2.50
CA LEU A 6 14.02 -0.52 -3.45
C LEU A 6 13.50 -0.72 -4.87
N PHE A 7 12.45 -1.53 -5.04
CA PHE A 7 11.84 -1.78 -6.34
C PHE A 7 11.27 -0.50 -7.00
N GLU A 8 10.64 0.39 -6.22
CA GLU A 8 10.20 1.70 -6.72
C GLU A 8 11.36 2.57 -7.20
N LEU A 9 12.45 2.62 -6.43
CA LEU A 9 13.65 3.38 -6.80
C LEU A 9 14.30 2.80 -8.07
N ASP A 10 14.37 1.47 -8.18
CA ASP A 10 14.91 0.78 -9.35
C ASP A 10 14.08 1.07 -10.61
N CYS A 11 12.75 1.07 -10.50
CA CYS A 11 11.84 1.44 -11.59
C CYS A 11 12.05 2.90 -12.02
N ASN A 12 12.16 3.82 -11.06
CA ASN A 12 12.39 5.23 -11.35
C ASN A 12 13.76 5.46 -12.01
N ALA A 13 14.81 4.79 -11.52
CA ALA A 13 16.14 4.86 -12.10
C ALA A 13 16.17 4.29 -13.53
N TYR A 14 15.47 3.17 -13.77
CA TYR A 14 15.32 2.60 -15.11
C TYR A 14 14.65 3.58 -16.08
N LEU A 15 13.54 4.19 -15.68
CA LEU A 15 12.81 5.14 -16.52
C LEU A 15 13.69 6.35 -16.87
N ASN A 16 14.36 6.95 -15.89
CA ASN A 16 15.24 8.10 -16.13
C ASN A 16 16.44 7.74 -17.01
N LYS A 17 17.06 6.59 -16.78
CA LYS A 17 18.20 6.11 -17.59
C LYS A 17 17.79 5.85 -19.04
N LYS A 18 16.60 5.32 -19.28
CA LYS A 18 16.16 4.89 -20.61
C LYS A 18 15.47 5.99 -21.42
N TYR A 19 14.70 6.86 -20.77
CA TYR A 19 13.81 7.82 -21.43
C TYR A 19 14.11 9.29 -21.06
N GLY A 20 15.19 9.54 -20.30
CA GLY A 20 15.61 10.88 -19.88
C GLY A 20 15.08 11.29 -18.51
N ASN A 21 15.67 12.35 -17.94
CA ASN A 21 15.45 12.79 -16.56
C ASN A 21 14.13 13.57 -16.37
N PHE A 22 13.00 12.92 -16.67
CA PHE A 22 11.65 13.48 -16.56
C PHE A 22 10.79 12.80 -15.50
N PHE A 23 11.35 11.80 -14.79
CA PHE A 23 10.60 10.97 -13.83
C PHE A 23 11.05 11.27 -12.41
N THR A 24 10.10 11.73 -11.59
CA THR A 24 10.32 12.05 -10.18
C THR A 24 9.61 11.04 -9.29
N HIS A 25 10.34 10.42 -8.36
CA HIS A 25 9.80 9.47 -7.38
C HIS A 25 9.13 10.22 -6.21
N PHE A 26 7.90 9.81 -5.87
CA PHE A 26 7.09 10.32 -4.76
C PHE A 26 6.57 9.23 -3.81
N GLY A 27 6.87 7.97 -4.09
CA GLY A 27 6.26 6.80 -3.46
C GLY A 27 6.57 6.60 -1.98
N PHE A 28 6.91 5.37 -1.59
CA PHE A 28 6.97 4.95 -0.19
C PHE A 28 5.61 5.01 0.52
N SER A 29 5.54 5.58 1.72
CA SER A 29 4.33 5.55 2.56
C SER A 29 3.33 6.66 2.21
N ASN A 30 3.57 7.44 1.15
CA ASN A 30 2.66 8.49 0.73
C ASN A 30 1.49 7.93 -0.11
N SER A 31 0.42 7.52 0.57
CA SER A 31 -0.76 6.95 -0.09
C SER A 31 -1.60 7.92 -0.96
N THR A 32 -1.32 9.24 -0.93
CA THR A 32 -2.14 10.24 -1.64
C THR A 32 -1.64 10.57 -3.03
N ILE A 33 -0.41 10.19 -3.37
CA ILE A 33 0.21 10.42 -4.68
C ILE A 33 0.69 9.06 -5.20
N SER A 34 0.69 8.87 -6.52
CA SER A 34 1.27 7.69 -7.17
C SER A 34 2.79 7.70 -7.05
N ASP A 35 3.42 6.54 -7.27
CA ASP A 35 4.84 6.33 -6.96
C ASP A 35 5.80 7.20 -7.81
N ILE A 36 5.48 7.43 -9.09
CA ILE A 36 6.33 8.17 -10.02
C ILE A 36 5.49 9.19 -10.79
N LYS A 37 5.97 10.43 -10.86
CA LYS A 37 5.42 11.49 -11.73
C LYS A 37 6.29 11.61 -12.97
N TYR A 38 5.67 11.56 -14.15
CA TYR A 38 6.26 12.03 -15.39
C TYR A 38 5.84 13.48 -15.62
N GLU A 39 6.80 14.36 -15.93
CA GLU A 39 6.51 15.74 -16.29
C GLU A 39 7.54 16.26 -17.28
N ASN A 40 7.03 16.87 -18.36
CA ASN A 40 7.80 17.70 -19.28
C ASN A 40 7.04 19.02 -19.55
N ASN A 41 7.57 19.86 -20.43
CA ASN A 41 6.97 21.17 -20.73
C ASN A 41 5.54 21.12 -21.34
N LYS A 42 5.02 19.94 -21.69
CA LYS A 42 3.73 19.76 -22.38
C LYS A 42 2.76 18.83 -21.66
N LYS A 43 3.28 17.82 -20.97
CA LYS A 43 2.50 16.70 -20.46
C LYS A 43 2.90 16.39 -19.02
N MET A 44 1.90 16.03 -18.23
CA MET A 44 2.07 15.50 -16.88
C MET A 44 1.13 14.31 -16.69
N PHE A 45 1.66 13.24 -16.11
CA PHE A 45 0.88 12.09 -15.67
C PHE A 45 1.63 11.27 -14.62
N TYR A 46 0.91 10.39 -13.95
CA TYR A 46 1.49 9.48 -12.98
C TYR A 46 1.68 8.06 -13.53
N ILE A 47 2.69 7.40 -12.97
CA ILE A 47 3.01 5.99 -13.16
C ILE A 47 2.99 5.34 -11.78
N GLU A 48 2.23 4.26 -11.64
CA GLU A 48 2.20 3.47 -10.41
C GLU A 48 3.11 2.25 -10.56
N VAL A 49 3.89 1.96 -9.52
CA VAL A 49 4.80 0.83 -9.46
C VAL A 49 4.09 -0.34 -8.76
N LYS A 50 4.22 -1.53 -9.31
CA LYS A 50 3.77 -2.77 -8.66
C LYS A 50 4.82 -3.85 -8.75
N MET A 51 5.14 -4.47 -7.63
CA MET A 51 5.87 -5.73 -7.64
C MET A 51 5.04 -6.82 -8.33
N PRO A 52 5.68 -7.88 -8.88
CA PRO A 52 4.96 -8.96 -9.58
C PRO A 52 3.90 -9.65 -8.74
N SER A 53 4.10 -9.73 -7.43
CA SER A 53 3.08 -10.13 -6.46
C SER A 53 2.92 -9.02 -5.43
N ALA A 54 1.72 -8.47 -5.32
CA ALA A 54 1.47 -7.29 -4.49
C ALA A 54 0.00 -7.17 -4.06
N GLN A 55 -0.26 -6.26 -3.12
CA GLN A 55 -1.61 -5.73 -2.89
C GLN A 55 -1.86 -4.54 -3.83
N SER A 56 -3.09 -4.37 -4.29
CA SER A 56 -3.45 -3.30 -5.23
C SER A 56 -4.72 -2.56 -4.85
N GLY A 57 -4.70 -1.96 -3.67
CA GLY A 57 -5.80 -1.16 -3.15
C GLY A 57 -6.70 -1.93 -2.19
N GLN A 58 -7.51 -1.16 -1.48
CA GLN A 58 -8.43 -1.66 -0.47
C GLN A 58 -9.50 -0.61 -0.14
N PHE A 59 -10.62 -1.06 0.42
CA PHE A 59 -11.60 -0.20 1.07
C PHE A 59 -12.22 -0.89 2.29
N VAL A 60 -12.54 -0.11 3.31
CA VAL A 60 -13.11 -0.58 4.58
C VAL A 60 -14.63 -0.67 4.45
N LEU A 61 -15.17 -1.78 4.93
CA LEU A 61 -16.61 -1.98 5.12
C LEU A 61 -16.87 -2.32 6.59
N PHE A 62 -17.98 -1.84 7.13
CA PHE A 62 -18.45 -2.20 8.48
C PHE A 62 -19.69 -3.09 8.38
N PRO A 63 -19.75 -4.21 9.09
CA PRO A 63 -20.97 -5.00 9.18
C PRO A 63 -22.01 -4.27 10.02
N ASP A 64 -23.20 -4.07 9.45
CA ASP A 64 -24.43 -3.70 10.14
C ASP A 64 -25.20 -4.98 10.42
N TYR A 65 -25.09 -5.47 11.66
CA TYR A 65 -25.73 -6.71 12.11
C TYR A 65 -27.26 -6.60 12.20
N GLN A 66 -27.80 -5.40 12.40
CA GLN A 66 -29.26 -5.20 12.50
C GLN A 66 -29.90 -5.36 11.13
N ASN A 67 -29.31 -4.71 10.11
CA ASN A 67 -29.84 -4.74 8.74
C ASN A 67 -29.24 -5.86 7.88
N LYS A 68 -28.30 -6.64 8.42
CA LYS A 68 -27.52 -7.69 7.73
C LYS A 68 -26.89 -7.19 6.43
N LYS A 69 -26.23 -6.03 6.50
CA LYS A 69 -25.60 -5.36 5.35
C LYS A 69 -24.22 -4.84 5.69
N PHE A 70 -23.39 -4.68 4.68
CA PHE A 70 -22.12 -3.98 4.79
C PHE A 70 -22.27 -2.52 4.41
N VAL A 71 -21.74 -1.66 5.27
CA VAL A 71 -21.73 -0.20 5.11
C VAL A 71 -20.34 0.25 4.68
N PHE A 72 -20.28 1.05 3.62
CA PHE A 72 -19.03 1.64 3.17
C PHE A 72 -18.52 2.67 4.18
N SER A 73 -17.26 2.54 4.59
CA SER A 73 -16.69 3.48 5.57
C SER A 73 -16.60 4.90 5.00
N PRO A 74 -17.09 5.92 5.72
CA PRO A 74 -16.94 7.32 5.28
C PRO A 74 -15.48 7.79 5.30
N ASN A 75 -14.60 7.06 6.02
CA ASN A 75 -13.17 7.36 6.11
C ASN A 75 -12.34 6.70 4.99
N ASN A 76 -13.00 6.04 4.02
CA ASN A 76 -12.30 5.54 2.84
C ASN A 76 -11.80 6.71 1.98
N LYS A 77 -10.60 6.55 1.41
CA LYS A 77 -9.99 7.56 0.52
C LYS A 77 -10.52 7.51 -0.90
N THR A 78 -11.08 6.37 -1.30
CA THR A 78 -11.72 6.17 -2.60
C THR A 78 -13.22 6.40 -2.46
N LYS A 79 -13.85 6.98 -3.48
CA LYS A 79 -15.30 7.08 -3.55
C LYS A 79 -15.91 5.72 -3.94
N PRO A 80 -17.10 5.38 -3.45
CA PRO A 80 -17.83 4.23 -3.94
C PRO A 80 -18.14 4.40 -5.44
N ASN A 81 -18.13 3.29 -6.16
CA ASN A 81 -18.43 3.21 -7.59
C ASN A 81 -19.22 1.92 -7.87
N LYS A 82 -19.65 1.71 -9.13
CA LYS A 82 -20.44 0.53 -9.51
C LYS A 82 -19.80 -0.80 -9.08
N SER A 83 -18.48 -0.92 -9.19
CA SER A 83 -17.74 -2.12 -8.76
C SER A 83 -17.79 -2.29 -7.24
N THR A 84 -17.73 -1.19 -6.48
CA THR A 84 -17.91 -1.18 -5.01
C THR A 84 -19.31 -1.67 -4.64
N ASP A 85 -20.35 -1.13 -5.31
CA ASP A 85 -21.74 -1.50 -5.06
C ASP A 85 -21.99 -2.98 -5.35
N PHE A 86 -21.41 -3.50 -6.44
CA PHE A 86 -21.49 -4.91 -6.80
C PHE A 86 -20.84 -5.81 -5.74
N ILE A 87 -19.63 -5.46 -5.28
CA ILE A 87 -18.92 -6.22 -4.23
C ILE A 87 -19.75 -6.23 -2.94
N ILE A 88 -20.28 -5.07 -2.52
CA ILE A 88 -21.12 -4.96 -1.32
C ILE A 88 -22.40 -5.80 -1.47
N ALA A 89 -23.08 -5.72 -2.62
CA ALA A 89 -24.29 -6.49 -2.87
C ALA A 89 -24.03 -8.01 -2.80
N TYR A 90 -22.92 -8.47 -3.39
CA TYR A 90 -22.49 -9.86 -3.28
C TYR A 90 -22.21 -10.27 -1.82
N MET A 91 -21.48 -9.45 -1.07
CA MET A 91 -21.19 -9.74 0.34
C MET A 91 -22.45 -9.74 1.20
N ASN A 92 -23.42 -8.85 0.93
CA ASN A 92 -24.71 -8.81 1.63
C ASN A 92 -25.52 -10.10 1.40
N LYS A 93 -25.49 -10.67 0.20
CA LYS A 93 -26.13 -11.97 -0.09
C LYS A 93 -25.60 -13.09 0.80
N TYR A 94 -24.33 -13.01 1.21
CA TYR A 94 -23.66 -13.98 2.07
C TYR A 94 -23.20 -13.33 3.38
N PHE A 95 -24.03 -12.46 3.98
CA PHE A 95 -23.64 -11.63 5.12
C PHE A 95 -22.99 -12.43 6.25
N GLU A 96 -23.59 -13.54 6.68
CA GLU A 96 -23.08 -14.39 7.77
C GLU A 96 -21.67 -14.93 7.50
N LYS A 97 -21.33 -15.24 6.23
CA LYS A 97 -19.98 -15.69 5.83
C LYS A 97 -18.94 -14.60 6.06
N TYR A 98 -19.31 -13.34 5.82
CA TYR A 98 -18.37 -12.21 5.80
C TYR A 98 -18.40 -11.38 7.09
N ALA A 99 -19.47 -11.40 7.89
CA ALA A 99 -19.61 -10.56 9.07
C ALA A 99 -18.65 -10.97 10.21
N HIS A 100 -18.25 -12.24 10.24
CA HIS A 100 -17.41 -12.83 11.28
C HIS A 100 -15.99 -13.15 10.82
N VAL A 101 -15.44 -12.37 9.87
CA VAL A 101 -14.06 -12.57 9.38
C VAL A 101 -13.02 -12.27 10.46
N ASP A 102 -11.91 -13.00 10.39
CA ASP A 102 -10.73 -12.77 11.21
C ASP A 102 -9.59 -12.14 10.38
N SER A 103 -8.34 -12.26 10.87
CA SER A 103 -7.16 -11.75 10.16
C SER A 103 -6.78 -12.58 8.93
N ILE A 104 -7.19 -13.86 8.87
CA ILE A 104 -7.07 -14.73 7.70
C ILE A 104 -8.08 -14.25 6.66
N GLY A 105 -9.33 -13.99 7.05
CA GLY A 105 -10.39 -13.47 6.21
C GLY A 105 -10.94 -14.45 5.19
N GLN A 106 -11.85 -13.96 4.34
CA GLN A 106 -12.64 -14.77 3.41
C GLN A 106 -12.49 -14.26 1.98
N ASN A 107 -12.35 -15.17 1.02
CA ASN A 107 -12.28 -14.81 -0.40
C ASN A 107 -13.63 -14.29 -0.90
N ILE A 108 -13.57 -13.35 -1.84
CA ILE A 108 -14.73 -12.82 -2.55
C ILE A 108 -14.70 -13.43 -3.94
N ASP A 109 -15.56 -14.41 -4.17
CA ASP A 109 -15.53 -15.27 -5.35
C ASP A 109 -16.51 -14.74 -6.41
N ILE A 110 -16.13 -13.63 -7.08
CA ILE A 110 -16.87 -13.02 -8.20
C ILE A 110 -15.97 -12.86 -9.43
N ASP A 111 -16.53 -12.42 -10.56
CA ASP A 111 -15.77 -12.16 -11.78
C ASP A 111 -14.61 -11.15 -11.51
N PRO A 112 -13.34 -11.54 -11.73
CA PRO A 112 -12.18 -10.66 -11.55
C PRO A 112 -12.23 -9.36 -12.35
N LYS A 113 -13.05 -9.27 -13.41
CA LYS A 113 -13.28 -8.02 -14.14
C LYS A 113 -13.83 -6.91 -13.24
N ILE A 114 -14.67 -7.25 -12.25
CA ILE A 114 -15.19 -6.29 -11.28
C ILE A 114 -14.05 -5.70 -10.43
N PHE A 115 -13.09 -6.54 -10.03
CA PHE A 115 -11.92 -6.09 -9.29
C PHE A 115 -11.01 -5.22 -10.15
N ASN A 116 -10.77 -5.63 -11.41
CA ASN A 116 -10.01 -4.85 -12.37
C ASN A 116 -10.60 -3.45 -12.58
N GLU A 117 -11.93 -3.36 -12.77
CA GLU A 117 -12.63 -2.08 -12.91
C GLU A 117 -12.46 -1.21 -11.67
N TRP A 118 -12.62 -1.77 -10.48
CA TRP A 118 -12.42 -1.03 -9.23
C TRP A 118 -11.00 -0.46 -9.14
N ILE A 119 -9.98 -1.30 -9.37
CA ILE A 119 -8.56 -0.94 -9.26
C ILE A 119 -8.21 0.14 -10.29
N THR A 120 -8.59 -0.06 -11.55
CA THR A 120 -8.28 0.88 -12.63
C THR A 120 -8.94 2.23 -12.40
N ASN A 121 -10.18 2.28 -11.92
CA ASN A 121 -10.85 3.53 -11.55
C ASN A 121 -10.13 4.23 -10.39
N ALA A 122 -9.78 3.49 -9.33
CA ALA A 122 -9.07 4.04 -8.17
C ALA A 122 -7.70 4.65 -8.56
N TYR A 123 -7.03 4.09 -9.56
CA TYR A 123 -5.76 4.63 -10.07
C TYR A 123 -5.95 5.80 -11.03
N LYS A 124 -6.96 5.75 -11.90
CA LYS A 124 -7.30 6.87 -12.79
C LYS A 124 -7.68 8.12 -12.00
N ASP A 125 -8.39 7.98 -10.88
CA ASP A 125 -8.73 9.09 -9.97
C ASP A 125 -7.48 9.78 -9.40
N LYS A 126 -6.33 9.09 -9.37
CA LYS A 126 -5.03 9.63 -8.96
C LYS A 126 -4.19 10.16 -10.15
N GLY A 127 -4.75 10.21 -11.35
CA GLY A 127 -4.05 10.66 -12.56
C GLY A 127 -3.04 9.64 -13.13
N VAL A 128 -3.13 8.38 -12.72
CA VAL A 128 -2.25 7.31 -13.23
C VAL A 128 -2.65 6.95 -14.65
N LYS A 129 -1.70 7.04 -15.58
CA LYS A 129 -1.89 6.63 -16.98
C LYS A 129 -1.21 5.31 -17.30
N PHE A 130 -0.08 5.03 -16.66
CA PHE A 130 0.72 3.83 -16.90
C PHE A 130 1.06 3.12 -15.60
N MET A 131 1.33 1.83 -15.72
CA MET A 131 1.87 1.00 -14.66
C MET A 131 3.29 0.58 -15.04
N ILE A 132 4.15 0.38 -14.05
CA ILE A 132 5.43 -0.30 -14.24
C ILE A 132 5.58 -1.47 -13.26
N THR A 133 6.05 -2.59 -13.76
CA THR A 133 6.39 -3.80 -12.99
C THR A 133 7.60 -4.47 -13.62
N LYS A 134 7.96 -5.69 -13.17
CA LYS A 134 9.14 -6.40 -13.67
C LYS A 134 8.92 -7.91 -13.67
N GLY A 135 8.86 -8.50 -14.86
CA GLY A 135 8.95 -9.95 -15.05
C GLY A 135 10.42 -10.35 -15.20
N LYS A 136 10.75 -10.92 -16.36
CA LYS A 136 12.17 -11.05 -16.78
C LYS A 136 12.82 -9.69 -16.95
N ASP A 137 12.10 -8.76 -17.59
CA ASP A 137 12.49 -7.38 -17.82
C ASP A 137 11.47 -6.41 -17.22
N TYR A 138 11.77 -5.11 -17.26
CA TYR A 138 10.80 -4.08 -16.89
C TYR A 138 9.64 -4.07 -17.89
N ILE A 139 8.42 -4.01 -17.35
CA ILE A 139 7.17 -4.04 -18.11
C ILE A 139 6.43 -2.74 -17.83
N ILE A 140 6.08 -2.00 -18.88
CA ILE A 140 5.32 -0.76 -18.83
C ILE A 140 4.08 -0.92 -19.70
N PHE A 141 2.91 -0.61 -19.14
CA PHE A 141 1.65 -0.73 -19.86
C PHE A 141 0.62 0.31 -19.42
N PRO A 142 -0.34 0.70 -20.28
CA PRO A 142 -1.36 1.67 -19.91
C PRO A 142 -2.34 1.07 -18.91
N ILE A 143 -2.84 1.89 -17.97
CA ILE A 143 -3.71 1.44 -16.87
C ILE A 143 -4.95 0.64 -17.35
N ASN A 144 -5.46 0.90 -18.55
CA ASN A 144 -6.60 0.16 -19.11
C ASN A 144 -6.29 -1.31 -19.40
N GLN A 145 -5.00 -1.69 -19.49
CA GLN A 145 -4.56 -3.06 -19.73
C GLN A 145 -4.30 -3.83 -18.42
N TYR A 146 -4.59 -3.25 -17.26
CA TYR A 146 -4.24 -3.81 -15.95
C TYR A 146 -4.62 -5.29 -15.78
N GLY A 147 -5.89 -5.62 -16.06
CA GLY A 147 -6.40 -6.99 -15.98
C GLY A 147 -5.77 -7.96 -16.98
N ASN A 148 -5.09 -7.47 -18.04
CA ASN A 148 -4.35 -8.33 -18.96
C ASN A 148 -2.98 -8.73 -18.41
N TYR A 149 -2.36 -7.87 -17.60
CA TYR A 149 -1.04 -8.12 -17.01
C TYR A 149 -1.09 -8.81 -15.65
N PHE A 150 -2.19 -8.65 -14.90
CA PHE A 150 -2.33 -9.21 -13.55
C PHE A 150 -3.52 -10.16 -13.44
N PHE A 151 -3.30 -11.31 -12.80
CA PHE A 151 -4.38 -12.05 -12.16
C PHE A 151 -4.77 -11.32 -10.87
N ILE A 152 -6.08 -11.16 -10.61
CA ILE A 152 -6.59 -10.34 -9.52
C ILE A 152 -7.52 -11.18 -8.65
N THR A 153 -7.28 -11.16 -7.36
CA THR A 153 -8.16 -11.76 -6.35
C THR A 153 -8.53 -10.72 -5.30
N ALA A 154 -9.63 -10.95 -4.60
CA ALA A 154 -10.04 -10.12 -3.49
C ALA A 154 -10.40 -10.97 -2.27
N LYS A 155 -10.13 -10.42 -1.09
CA LYS A 155 -10.61 -10.98 0.17
C LYS A 155 -11.16 -9.89 1.08
N TYR A 156 -12.10 -10.26 1.94
CA TYR A 156 -12.51 -9.46 3.07
C TYR A 156 -11.81 -9.98 4.33
N ARG A 157 -10.97 -9.15 4.97
CA ARG A 157 -10.17 -9.57 6.15
C ARG A 157 -9.97 -8.44 7.13
N ILE A 158 -9.74 -8.78 8.39
CA ILE A 158 -9.22 -7.82 9.38
C ILE A 158 -7.76 -7.49 9.05
N LYS A 159 -7.44 -6.19 9.01
CA LYS A 159 -6.06 -5.68 8.87
C LYS A 159 -5.82 -4.64 9.95
N LYS A 160 -4.80 -4.87 10.79
CA LYS A 160 -4.32 -3.86 11.75
C LYS A 160 -3.81 -2.65 10.95
N SER A 161 -4.22 -1.45 11.35
CA SER A 161 -3.72 -0.21 10.75
C SER A 161 -2.20 -0.09 10.91
N GLY A 162 -1.57 0.69 10.04
CA GLY A 162 -0.12 0.91 10.05
C GLY A 162 0.39 1.57 11.34
N SER A 163 1.71 1.60 11.49
CA SER A 163 2.37 2.28 12.61
C SER A 163 2.65 3.75 12.29
N SER A 164 2.69 4.61 13.30
CA SER A 164 3.00 6.03 13.18
C SER A 164 4.36 6.37 13.81
N LYS A 165 4.87 7.59 13.54
CA LYS A 165 5.95 8.17 14.35
C LYS A 165 5.48 8.31 15.81
N VAL A 166 6.42 8.35 16.75
CA VAL A 166 6.13 8.68 18.14
C VAL A 166 5.62 10.13 18.22
N PRO A 167 4.43 10.38 18.79
CA PRO A 167 3.94 11.75 18.99
C PRO A 167 4.89 12.55 19.87
N LYS A 168 5.13 13.83 19.55
CA LYS A 168 6.03 14.71 20.34
C LYS A 168 5.69 14.70 21.84
N SER A 169 4.40 14.73 22.17
CA SER A 169 3.90 14.69 23.55
C SER A 169 4.25 13.40 24.31
N LYS A 170 4.58 12.31 23.63
CA LYS A 170 4.91 11.00 24.23
C LYS A 170 6.39 10.65 24.18
N GLN A 171 7.22 11.50 23.59
CA GLN A 171 8.65 11.24 23.42
C GLN A 171 9.38 11.09 24.75
N GLN A 172 9.12 11.95 25.74
CA GLN A 172 9.79 11.87 27.05
C GLN A 172 9.48 10.57 27.78
N GLU A 173 8.22 10.14 27.78
CA GLU A 173 7.80 8.87 28.41
C GLU A 173 8.43 7.66 27.71
N VAL A 174 8.52 7.70 26.38
CA VAL A 174 9.22 6.67 25.60
C VAL A 174 10.68 6.59 25.99
N LEU A 175 11.41 7.71 26.06
CA LEU A 175 12.83 7.70 26.47
C LEU A 175 13.01 7.15 27.89
N LYS A 176 12.16 7.58 28.84
CA LYS A 176 12.16 7.05 30.21
C LYS A 176 11.98 5.53 30.21
N LYS A 177 11.06 5.01 29.39
CA LYS A 177 10.84 3.57 29.25
C LYS A 177 12.06 2.85 28.69
N LEU A 178 12.75 3.43 27.70
CA LEU A 178 13.97 2.83 27.13
C LEU A 178 15.08 2.71 28.18
N THR A 179 15.27 3.74 29.00
CA THR A 179 16.23 3.72 30.12
C THR A 179 15.85 2.64 31.14
N GLN A 180 14.57 2.50 31.49
CA GLN A 180 14.09 1.43 32.39
C GLN A 180 14.29 0.03 31.82
N MET A 181 14.32 -0.11 30.49
CA MET A 181 14.62 -1.36 29.80
C MET A 181 16.12 -1.63 29.69
N ASN A 182 16.99 -0.77 30.26
CA ASN A 182 18.44 -0.83 30.15
C ASN A 182 18.93 -0.86 28.68
N ILE A 183 18.23 -0.15 27.80
CA ILE A 183 18.66 0.01 26.41
C ILE A 183 19.69 1.13 26.38
N ASN A 184 20.91 0.83 25.94
CA ASN A 184 21.93 1.83 25.67
C ASN A 184 21.67 2.42 24.28
N PHE A 185 21.39 3.72 24.23
CA PHE A 185 21.09 4.39 22.97
C PHE A 185 21.61 5.83 22.92
N GLU A 186 21.89 6.29 21.70
CA GLU A 186 22.05 7.69 21.36
C GLU A 186 20.80 8.14 20.58
N LEU A 187 20.21 9.26 20.98
CA LEU A 187 19.14 9.87 20.20
C LEU A 187 19.73 10.54 18.97
N THR A 188 19.11 10.31 17.82
CA THR A 188 19.48 10.89 16.53
C THR A 188 18.29 11.67 15.97
N ASP A 189 18.50 12.32 14.82
CA ASP A 189 17.47 13.11 14.17
C ASP A 189 16.15 12.35 14.01
N ASP A 190 15.05 13.11 14.00
CA ASP A 190 13.72 12.60 13.70
C ASP A 190 13.19 11.57 14.74
N PHE A 191 13.73 11.65 15.97
CA PHE A 191 13.41 10.77 17.11
C PHE A 191 13.75 9.29 16.85
N ASN A 192 14.88 9.07 16.18
CA ASN A 192 15.46 7.75 15.97
C ASN A 192 16.51 7.46 17.04
N ILE A 193 16.78 6.19 17.28
CA ILE A 193 17.84 5.80 18.22
C ILE A 193 18.93 5.01 17.51
N LYS A 194 20.18 5.26 17.89
CA LYS A 194 21.32 4.43 17.54
C LYS A 194 21.66 3.54 18.74
N SER A 195 21.76 2.24 18.52
CA SER A 195 22.06 1.27 19.59
C SER A 195 22.80 0.06 19.03
N ASN A 196 23.81 -0.41 19.75
CA ASN A 196 24.51 -1.65 19.41
C ASN A 196 23.70 -2.90 19.81
N ASN A 197 22.59 -2.73 20.56
CA ASN A 197 21.67 -3.82 20.86
C ASN A 197 20.89 -4.23 19.59
N HIS A 198 20.57 -5.52 19.46
CA HIS A 198 19.70 -6.03 18.40
C HIS A 198 18.24 -5.76 18.72
N LEU A 199 17.75 -4.58 18.35
CA LEU A 199 16.41 -4.11 18.75
C LEU A 199 15.33 -4.36 17.70
N ASN A 200 15.67 -4.71 16.46
CA ASN A 200 14.68 -4.77 15.37
C ASN A 200 13.48 -5.67 15.73
N LYS A 201 12.27 -5.13 15.55
CA LYS A 201 10.97 -5.74 15.90
C LYS A 201 10.71 -5.99 17.39
N LEU A 202 11.64 -5.64 18.28
CA LEU A 202 11.38 -5.66 19.71
C LEU A 202 10.25 -4.65 20.01
N LYS A 203 9.31 -5.09 20.85
CA LYS A 203 8.14 -4.31 21.23
C LYS A 203 8.18 -3.94 22.70
N PHE A 204 7.56 -2.82 23.03
CA PHE A 204 7.41 -2.35 24.40
C PHE A 204 6.13 -1.54 24.56
N GLN A 205 5.67 -1.38 25.80
CA GLN A 205 4.47 -0.63 26.14
C GLN A 205 4.85 0.67 26.83
N VAL A 206 4.17 1.75 26.46
CA VAL A 206 4.13 3.02 27.20
C VAL A 206 2.67 3.42 27.30
N ASP A 207 2.17 3.48 28.52
CA ASP A 207 0.73 3.54 28.84
C ASP A 207 -0.05 2.45 28.10
N ASP A 208 -1.16 2.80 27.45
CA ASP A 208 -2.01 1.90 26.65
C ASP A 208 -1.55 1.75 25.18
N SER A 209 -0.32 2.19 24.87
CA SER A 209 0.21 2.20 23.50
C SER A 209 1.39 1.24 23.34
N GLU A 210 1.27 0.36 22.35
CA GLU A 210 2.34 -0.55 21.93
C GLU A 210 3.30 0.17 20.96
N TYR A 211 4.60 0.09 21.23
CA TYR A 211 5.67 0.62 20.38
C TYR A 211 6.56 -0.52 19.88
N MET A 212 7.27 -0.27 18.80
CA MET A 212 8.20 -1.22 18.20
C MET A 212 9.40 -0.51 17.58
N PHE A 213 10.58 -1.09 17.75
CA PHE A 213 11.76 -0.67 17.01
C PHE A 213 11.72 -1.24 15.58
N SER A 214 11.95 -0.38 14.59
CA SER A 214 12.07 -0.78 13.20
C SER A 214 13.44 -0.40 12.70
N TYR A 215 14.19 -1.38 12.20
CA TYR A 215 15.49 -1.14 11.57
C TYR A 215 15.39 -0.07 10.49
N PHE A 216 16.33 0.88 10.50
CA PHE A 216 16.46 1.91 9.48
C PHE A 216 17.70 1.67 8.62
N LYS A 217 18.88 1.85 9.22
CA LYS A 217 20.19 1.61 8.60
C LYS A 217 21.24 1.38 9.69
N GLU A 218 22.23 0.52 9.43
CA GLU A 218 23.30 0.22 10.37
C GLU A 218 22.76 -0.12 11.77
N ASN A 219 23.16 0.62 12.81
CA ASN A 219 22.69 0.47 14.19
C ASN A 219 21.58 1.46 14.56
N ILE A 220 20.92 2.08 13.56
CA ILE A 220 19.85 3.06 13.76
C ILE A 220 18.49 2.40 13.59
N TYR A 221 17.59 2.70 14.53
CA TYR A 221 16.22 2.22 14.58
C TYR A 221 15.24 3.38 14.68
N HIS A 222 14.15 3.28 13.90
CA HIS A 222 12.95 4.08 14.14
C HIS A 222 12.19 3.52 15.35
N ILE A 223 11.66 4.40 16.19
CA ILE A 223 10.63 4.02 17.16
C ILE A 223 9.27 4.29 16.53
N ARG A 224 8.43 3.26 16.45
CA ARG A 224 7.11 3.34 15.80
C ARG A 224 6.01 3.00 16.80
N LYS A 225 5.00 3.86 16.90
CA LYS A 225 3.78 3.58 17.65
C LYS A 225 2.89 2.67 16.80
N LEU A 226 2.49 1.51 17.32
CA LEU A 226 1.61 0.58 16.64
C LEU A 226 0.15 1.02 16.84
N SER A 227 -0.67 0.94 15.79
CA SER A 227 -2.10 1.30 15.87
C SER A 227 -2.90 0.21 16.56
N ASN A 228 -3.87 0.58 17.39
CA ASN A 228 -4.81 -0.40 17.98
C ASN A 228 -6.00 -0.72 17.06
N THR A 229 -6.18 0.05 15.98
CA THR A 229 -7.31 -0.11 15.06
C THR A 229 -7.18 -1.38 14.21
N ARG A 230 -8.23 -2.21 14.21
CA ARG A 230 -8.31 -3.47 13.48
C ARG A 230 -9.62 -3.53 12.68
N ASN A 231 -9.65 -2.80 11.57
CA ASN A 231 -10.83 -2.78 10.70
C ASN A 231 -10.73 -3.88 9.64
N ALA A 232 -11.89 -4.40 9.24
CA ALA A 232 -11.99 -5.29 8.10
C ALA A 232 -12.06 -4.48 6.79
N ASN A 233 -11.34 -4.95 5.77
CA ASN A 233 -11.34 -4.34 4.45
C ASN A 233 -11.47 -5.38 3.36
N VAL A 234 -12.10 -4.97 2.27
CA VAL A 234 -11.93 -5.60 0.97
C VAL A 234 -10.56 -5.20 0.49
N ILE A 235 -9.71 -6.18 0.21
CA ILE A 235 -8.34 -5.95 -0.25
C ILE A 235 -8.04 -6.80 -1.47
N PHE A 236 -7.41 -6.17 -2.46
CA PHE A 236 -7.08 -6.79 -3.72
C PHE A 236 -5.63 -7.26 -3.71
N SER A 237 -5.42 -8.47 -4.20
CA SER A 237 -4.09 -9.03 -4.44
C SER A 237 -3.91 -9.30 -5.92
N ILE A 238 -2.70 -9.09 -6.40
CA ILE A 238 -2.35 -9.26 -7.80
C ILE A 238 -1.14 -10.18 -7.97
N GLU A 239 -1.11 -10.86 -9.11
CA GLU A 239 0.01 -11.69 -9.55
C GLU A 239 0.27 -11.49 -11.04
N LEU A 240 1.51 -11.16 -11.40
CA LEU A 240 1.94 -10.90 -12.77
C LEU A 240 1.81 -12.17 -13.60
N ARG A 241 1.16 -12.07 -14.75
CA ARG A 241 0.90 -13.22 -15.64
C ARG A 241 1.37 -13.03 -17.07
N LYS A 242 1.89 -11.85 -17.41
CA LYS A 242 2.21 -11.48 -18.79
C LYS A 242 3.48 -10.63 -18.84
N GLU A 243 4.35 -10.94 -19.78
CA GLU A 243 5.51 -10.10 -20.14
C GLU A 243 5.10 -8.93 -21.04
N GLN A 244 6.04 -8.02 -21.31
CA GLN A 244 5.82 -6.81 -22.11
C GLN A 244 5.17 -7.09 -23.48
N ASN A 245 4.06 -6.41 -23.75
CA ASN A 245 3.53 -6.27 -25.10
C ASN A 245 4.23 -5.09 -25.81
N PRO A 246 4.82 -5.29 -27.01
CA PRO A 246 5.45 -4.21 -27.77
C PRO A 246 4.54 -3.00 -28.02
N THR A 247 3.27 -3.21 -28.36
CA THR A 247 2.32 -2.12 -28.64
C THR A 247 2.03 -1.28 -27.40
N ASP A 248 1.99 -1.89 -26.21
CA ASP A 248 1.79 -1.15 -24.96
C ASP A 248 3.01 -0.29 -24.61
N LEU A 249 4.21 -0.78 -24.92
CA LEU A 249 5.45 -0.03 -24.75
C LEU A 249 5.53 1.13 -25.75
N GLU A 250 5.16 0.90 -27.01
CA GLU A 250 5.07 1.95 -28.03
C GLU A 250 4.08 3.05 -27.61
N ASN A 251 2.90 2.67 -27.11
CA ASN A 251 1.93 3.62 -26.56
C ASN A 251 2.50 4.46 -25.42
N PHE A 252 3.32 3.87 -24.55
CA PHE A 252 4.02 4.59 -23.50
C PHE A 252 5.04 5.58 -24.08
N VAL A 253 5.90 5.13 -25.00
CA VAL A 253 6.92 5.98 -25.64
C VAL A 253 6.29 7.16 -26.37
N ASN A 254 5.20 6.95 -27.11
CA ASN A 254 4.44 8.01 -27.78
C ASN A 254 3.75 8.98 -26.81
N SER A 255 3.54 8.56 -25.56
CA SER A 255 2.90 9.37 -24.53
C SER A 255 3.86 10.28 -23.77
N LEU A 256 5.18 10.02 -23.81
CA LEU A 256 6.21 10.95 -23.36
C LEU A 256 6.12 12.26 -24.19
#